data_AF-A0A9J6B7W6-F1
#
_entry.id   AF-A0A9J6B7W6-F1
#
_cell.length_a   1.000
_cell.length_b   1.000
_cell.length_c   1.000
_cell.angle_alpha   90.00
_cell.angle_beta   90.00
_cell.angle_gamma   90.00
#
_symmetry.space_group_name_H-M   'P 1'
#
loop_
_entity.id
_entity.type
_entity.pdbx_description
1 polymer ?
#
loop_
_entity_poly.entity_id
_entity_poly.type
_entity_poly.pdbx_seq_one_letter_code
_entity_poly.pdbx_strand_id
1 'polypeptide(L)'
;MDYSDYFKNCDAKDKIMRYQDCHHLVQLIFLLLSLMTWIIAMLSSEENPRVLVNTFDALEFYALRILKHVTMVGIGPSIPSIFLDDNTFRADMIEISSKNYMDWLNSKIRDQLSTYHLVVTPKYQVN
;
A
#
# COMPACT_ATOMS: atom_id res chain seq x y z
N MET A 1 -1.49 -25.72 7.98
CA MET A 1 -0.28 -24.89 7.85
C MET A 1 -0.13 -24.12 9.15
N ASP A 2 0.97 -24.35 9.86
CA ASP A 2 1.27 -23.69 11.14
C ASP A 2 1.95 -22.33 10.86
N TYR A 3 1.46 -21.27 11.50
CA TYR A 3 1.97 -19.90 11.34
C TYR A 3 3.44 -19.76 11.80
N SER A 4 3.92 -20.71 12.61
CA SER A 4 5.30 -20.76 13.09
C SER A 4 6.33 -20.99 11.96
N ASP A 5 5.90 -21.58 10.84
CA ASP A 5 6.77 -21.92 9.71
C ASP A 5 7.36 -20.70 9.00
N TYR A 6 6.64 -19.57 9.01
CA TYR A 6 7.07 -18.31 8.39
C TYR A 6 8.28 -17.67 9.11
N PHE A 7 8.54 -18.03 10.37
CA PHE A 7 9.57 -17.41 11.20
C PHE A 7 10.75 -18.34 11.51
N LYS A 8 10.84 -19.49 10.84
CA LYS A 8 11.90 -20.49 11.06
C LYS A 8 13.31 -19.96 10.74
N ASN A 9 13.42 -18.93 9.90
CA ASN A 9 14.69 -18.32 9.49
C ASN A 9 15.02 -16.98 10.19
N CYS A 10 14.20 -16.53 11.14
CA CYS A 10 14.44 -15.29 11.88
C CYS A 10 15.33 -15.54 13.11
N ASP A 11 16.32 -14.66 13.34
CA ASP A 11 17.17 -14.72 14.53
C ASP A 11 16.31 -14.53 15.80
N ALA A 12 16.72 -15.07 16.95
CA ALA A 12 15.95 -14.94 18.19
C ALA A 12 15.71 -13.47 18.60
N LYS A 13 16.56 -12.56 18.09
CA LYS A 13 16.43 -11.11 18.26
C LYS A 13 15.34 -10.49 17.37
N ASP A 14 15.09 -11.08 16.20
CA ASP A 14 14.01 -10.70 15.27
C ASP A 14 12.63 -11.22 15.74
N LYS A 15 12.63 -12.25 16.59
CA LYS A 15 11.40 -12.80 17.22
C LYS A 15 10.81 -11.89 18.29
N ILE A 16 11.57 -10.91 18.78
CA ILE A 16 11.10 -9.90 19.73
C ILE A 16 10.78 -8.63 18.94
N MET A 17 9.71 -8.70 18.14
CA MET A 17 9.01 -7.48 17.74
C MET A 17 8.51 -6.86 19.05
N ARG A 18 9.16 -5.79 19.50
CA ARG A 18 8.95 -5.23 20.82
C ARG A 18 7.47 -4.84 20.96
N TYR A 19 6.81 -5.42 21.96
CA TYR A 19 5.40 -5.20 22.30
C TYR A 19 5.01 -3.72 22.42
N GLN A 20 5.97 -2.84 22.71
CA GLN A 20 5.82 -1.39 22.79
C GLN A 20 5.48 -0.73 21.43
N ASP A 21 6.05 -1.23 20.33
CA ASP A 21 5.77 -0.73 18.97
C ASP A 21 4.40 -1.22 18.46
N CYS A 22 3.88 -2.29 19.07
CA CYS A 22 2.57 -2.84 18.75
C CYS A 22 1.43 -1.95 19.28
N HIS A 23 1.61 -1.22 20.39
CA HIS A 23 0.57 -0.34 20.93
C HIS A 23 0.19 0.79 19.97
N HIS A 24 1.17 1.38 19.28
CA HIS A 24 0.93 2.40 18.25
C HIS A 24 0.26 1.82 17.01
N LEU A 25 0.63 0.60 16.60
CA LEU A 25 -0.04 -0.09 15.49
C LEU A 25 -1.48 -0.46 15.85
N VAL A 26 -1.73 -0.92 17.07
CA VAL A 26 -3.07 -1.21 17.58
C VAL A 26 -3.92 0.05 17.60
N GLN A 27 -3.37 1.18 18.08
CA GLN A 27 -4.05 2.48 18.02
C GLN A 27 -4.35 2.91 16.58
N LEU A 28 -3.41 2.74 15.66
CA LEU A 28 -3.61 3.09 14.25
C LEU A 28 -4.69 2.22 13.59
N ILE A 29 -4.72 0.92 13.91
CA ILE A 29 -5.75 0.00 13.44
C ILE A 29 -7.13 0.42 13.97
N PHE A 30 -7.23 0.78 15.25
CA PHE A 30 -8.48 1.29 15.83
C PHE A 30 -8.96 2.58 15.16
N LEU A 31 -8.05 3.52 14.89
CA LEU A 31 -8.38 4.76 14.18
C LEU A 31 -8.83 4.48 12.75
N LEU A 32 -8.16 3.57 12.05
CA LEU A 32 -8.54 3.18 10.69
C LEU A 32 -9.92 2.54 10.65
N LEU A 33 -10.22 1.61 11.57
CA LEU A 33 -11.53 0.98 11.70
C LEU A 33 -12.63 2.01 12.01
N SER A 34 -12.36 2.93 12.93
CA SER A 34 -13.27 4.02 13.28
C SER A 34 -13.59 4.89 12.07
N LEU A 35 -12.54 5.29 11.32
CA LEU A 35 -12.69 6.08 10.11
C LEU A 35 -13.47 5.34 9.03
N MET A 36 -13.17 4.06 8.79
CA MET A 36 -13.90 3.24 7.81
C MET A 36 -15.38 3.16 8.16
N THR A 37 -15.70 2.92 9.43
CA THR A 37 -17.09 2.82 9.90
C THR A 37 -17.83 4.14 9.72
N TRP A 38 -17.17 5.26 10.00
CA TRP A 38 -17.72 6.59 9.82
C TRP A 38 -17.99 6.91 8.33
N ILE A 39 -17.05 6.59 7.45
CA ILE A 39 -17.21 6.76 5.99
C ILE A 39 -18.39 5.91 5.49
N ILE A 40 -18.53 4.66 5.94
CA ILE A 40 -19.66 3.80 5.56
C ILE A 40 -20.98 4.40 6.05
N ALA A 41 -21.03 4.93 7.27
CA ALA A 41 -22.22 5.57 7.81
C ALA A 41 -22.61 6.82 7.00
N MET A 42 -21.63 7.65 6.61
CA MET A 42 -21.86 8.81 5.74
C MET A 42 -22.41 8.39 4.37
N LEU A 43 -21.76 7.43 3.71
CA LEU A 43 -22.22 6.92 2.41
C LEU A 43 -23.65 6.36 2.52
N SER A 44 -23.95 5.64 3.60
CA SER A 44 -25.29 5.07 3.83
C SER A 44 -26.37 6.12 4.07
N SER A 45 -25.99 7.37 4.40
CA SER A 45 -26.93 8.49 4.56
C SER A 45 -27.26 9.21 3.25
N GLU A 46 -26.46 8.99 2.19
CA GLU A 46 -26.71 9.54 0.86
C GLU A 46 -27.73 8.69 0.08
N GLU A 47 -28.47 9.34 -0.81
CA GLU A 47 -29.38 8.63 -1.72
C GLU A 47 -28.59 8.07 -2.91
N ASN A 48 -28.55 6.74 -3.04
CA ASN A 48 -27.87 6.01 -4.12
C ASN A 48 -26.37 6.36 -4.29
N PRO A 49 -25.55 6.27 -3.22
CA PRO A 49 -24.13 6.59 -3.28
C PRO A 49 -23.41 5.70 -4.30
N ARG A 50 -22.54 6.32 -5.10
CA ARG A 50 -21.70 5.62 -6.08
C ARG A 50 -20.22 5.90 -5.82
N VAL A 51 -19.46 4.84 -5.63
CA VAL A 51 -18.02 4.90 -5.31
C VAL A 51 -17.23 4.26 -6.44
N LEU A 52 -16.28 5.00 -7.00
CA LEU A 52 -15.33 4.47 -7.97
C LEU A 52 -14.12 3.91 -7.22
N VAL A 53 -13.84 2.63 -7.43
CA VAL A 53 -12.75 1.93 -6.74
C VAL A 53 -11.70 1.57 -7.77
N ASN A 54 -10.42 1.84 -7.48
CA ASN A 54 -9.31 1.46 -8.34
C ASN A 54 -9.00 -0.04 -8.23
N THR A 55 -9.92 -0.86 -8.71
CA THR A 55 -9.88 -2.33 -8.71
C THR A 55 -10.68 -2.85 -9.90
N PHE A 56 -10.70 -4.16 -10.10
CA PHE A 56 -11.48 -4.81 -11.15
C PHE A 56 -12.20 -6.06 -10.61
N ASP A 57 -13.30 -6.44 -11.27
CA ASP A 57 -14.21 -7.48 -10.76
C ASP A 57 -13.52 -8.83 -10.51
N ALA A 58 -12.57 -9.23 -11.38
CA ALA A 58 -11.87 -10.50 -11.20
C ALA A 58 -10.93 -10.51 -9.98
N LEU A 59 -10.52 -9.35 -9.45
CA LEU A 59 -9.74 -9.25 -8.21
C LEU A 59 -10.64 -9.21 -6.97
N GLU A 60 -11.74 -8.44 -7.02
CA GLU A 60 -12.51 -8.07 -5.82
C GLU A 60 -14.04 -8.19 -5.97
N PHE A 61 -14.51 -9.20 -6.71
CA PHE A 61 -15.93 -9.43 -6.99
C PHE A 61 -16.87 -9.32 -5.77
N TYR A 62 -16.50 -9.98 -4.67
CA TYR A 62 -17.32 -9.97 -3.44
C TYR A 62 -17.21 -8.67 -2.67
N ALA A 63 -16.02 -8.05 -2.64
CA ALA A 63 -15.80 -6.81 -1.90
C ALA A 63 -16.61 -5.66 -2.52
N LEU A 64 -16.67 -5.59 -3.86
CA LEU A 64 -17.48 -4.61 -4.60
C LEU A 64 -19.00 -4.76 -4.39
N ARG A 65 -19.46 -5.87 -3.79
CA ARG A 65 -20.89 -6.16 -3.60
C ARG A 65 -21.31 -6.30 -2.13
N ILE A 66 -20.38 -6.10 -1.19
CA ILE A 66 -20.63 -6.32 0.23
C ILE A 66 -21.62 -5.30 0.82
N LEU A 67 -21.56 -4.05 0.33
CA LEU A 67 -22.46 -2.98 0.75
C LEU A 67 -23.66 -2.90 -0.20
N LYS A 68 -24.77 -3.55 0.16
CA LYS A 68 -25.97 -3.63 -0.70
C LYS A 68 -26.59 -2.28 -1.06
N HIS A 69 -26.35 -1.25 -0.27
CA HIS A 69 -26.91 0.10 -0.44
C HIS A 69 -25.91 1.08 -1.10
N VAL A 70 -24.71 0.63 -1.42
CA VAL A 70 -23.67 1.45 -2.06
C VAL A 70 -23.29 0.84 -3.40
N THR A 71 -23.37 1.62 -4.47
CA THR A 71 -22.93 1.17 -5.80
C THR A 71 -21.42 1.35 -5.91
N MET A 72 -20.65 0.29 -5.70
CA MET A 72 -19.22 0.30 -5.93
C MET A 72 -18.89 -0.16 -7.35
N VAL A 73 -18.09 0.61 -8.08
CA VAL A 73 -17.69 0.33 -9.46
C VAL A 73 -16.18 0.26 -9.56
N GLY A 74 -15.65 -0.91 -9.90
CA GLY A 74 -14.23 -1.08 -10.22
C GLY A 74 -13.88 -0.38 -11.53
N ILE A 75 -12.98 0.60 -11.49
CA ILE A 75 -12.47 1.35 -12.67
C ILE A 75 -10.99 1.07 -12.94
N GLY A 76 -10.42 0.09 -12.24
CA GLY A 76 -9.00 -0.19 -12.25
C GLY A 76 -8.54 -1.16 -13.35
N PRO A 77 -7.22 -1.27 -13.54
CA PRO A 77 -6.20 -0.51 -12.81
C PRO A 77 -6.01 0.91 -13.41
N SER A 78 -6.14 1.93 -12.57
CA SER A 78 -5.84 3.33 -12.91
C SER A 78 -4.33 3.52 -12.75
N ILE A 79 -3.62 3.24 -13.83
CA ILE A 79 -2.17 3.44 -13.95
C ILE A 79 -1.96 4.73 -14.73
N PRO A 80 -1.13 5.68 -14.23
CA PRO A 80 -0.85 6.90 -14.98
C PRO A 80 -0.31 6.56 -16.38
N SER A 81 -0.89 7.16 -17.41
CA SER A 81 -0.53 6.85 -18.81
C SER A 81 0.94 7.12 -19.15
N ILE A 82 1.61 7.99 -18.38
CA ILE A 82 3.06 8.25 -18.48
C ILE A 82 3.91 6.99 -18.27
N PHE A 83 3.39 5.96 -17.59
CA PHE A 83 4.06 4.66 -17.42
C PHE A 83 3.77 3.68 -18.55
N LEU A 84 2.77 3.98 -19.39
CA LEU A 84 2.36 3.17 -20.53
C LEU A 84 2.87 3.76 -21.86
N ASP A 85 3.17 5.06 -21.89
CA ASP A 85 3.77 5.74 -23.03
C ASP A 85 5.30 5.70 -22.94
N ASP A 86 5.96 5.08 -23.92
CA ASP A 86 7.41 4.94 -24.01
C ASP A 86 8.20 6.28 -24.08
N ASN A 87 7.52 7.42 -24.24
CA ASN A 87 8.13 8.65 -24.73
C ASN A 87 8.05 9.88 -23.81
N THR A 88 7.47 9.80 -22.60
CA THR A 88 7.18 11.04 -21.84
C THR A 88 7.51 11.04 -20.35
N PHE A 89 8.21 10.04 -19.81
CA PHE A 89 8.70 10.12 -18.43
C PHE A 89 9.86 11.14 -18.29
N ARG A 90 9.48 12.42 -18.18
CA ARG A 90 10.33 13.58 -17.86
C ARG A 90 9.70 14.40 -16.72
N ALA A 91 9.15 13.74 -15.70
CA ALA A 91 9.13 14.38 -14.38
C ALA A 91 10.59 14.65 -13.96
N ASP A 92 10.87 15.60 -13.06
CA ASP A 92 12.20 16.02 -12.55
C ASP A 92 13.02 14.86 -11.93
N MET A 93 13.28 13.85 -12.73
CA MET A 93 14.10 12.71 -12.41
C MET A 93 15.51 13.25 -12.50
N ILE A 94 16.08 13.51 -11.31
CA ILE A 94 17.53 13.56 -11.15
C ILE A 94 18.07 12.44 -12.02
N GLU A 95 18.91 12.78 -12.99
CA GLU A 95 19.51 11.82 -13.92
C GLU A 95 20.43 10.89 -13.12
N ILE A 96 19.85 9.93 -12.42
CA ILE A 96 20.54 8.79 -11.87
C ILE A 96 20.87 7.98 -13.11
N SER A 97 22.13 8.03 -13.56
CA SER A 97 22.62 7.27 -14.71
C SER A 97 21.98 5.88 -14.70
N SER A 98 21.07 5.62 -15.63
CA SER A 98 20.13 4.49 -15.59
C SER A 98 20.82 3.13 -15.48
N LYS A 99 22.07 3.04 -15.98
CA LYS A 99 22.95 1.88 -15.80
C LYS A 99 23.22 1.57 -14.32
N ASN A 100 23.61 2.57 -13.53
CA ASN A 100 23.96 2.36 -12.12
C ASN A 100 22.74 1.92 -11.28
N TYR A 101 21.54 2.42 -11.59
CA TYR A 101 20.33 2.03 -10.85
C TYR A 101 19.88 0.60 -11.21
N MET A 102 19.83 0.26 -12.49
CA MET A 102 19.41 -1.08 -12.92
C MET A 102 20.43 -2.14 -12.50
N ASP A 103 21.73 -1.85 -12.57
CA ASP A 103 22.78 -2.75 -12.08
C ASP A 103 22.69 -2.92 -10.56
N TRP A 104 22.43 -1.84 -9.82
CA TRP A 104 22.16 -1.90 -8.38
C TRP A 104 20.91 -2.72 -8.06
N LEU A 105 19.81 -2.52 -8.81
CA LEU A 105 18.56 -3.26 -8.66
C LEU A 105 18.77 -4.76 -8.87
N ASN A 106 19.47 -5.12 -9.94
CA ASN A 106 19.79 -6.50 -10.30
C ASN A 106 20.77 -7.15 -9.31
N SER A 107 21.58 -6.36 -8.59
CA SER A 107 22.48 -6.86 -7.55
C SER A 107 21.76 -7.23 -6.24
N LYS A 108 20.49 -6.83 -6.07
CA LYS A 108 19.70 -7.17 -4.89
C LYS A 108 19.07 -8.55 -5.02
N ILE A 109 18.98 -9.26 -3.90
CA ILE A 109 18.27 -10.53 -3.81
C ILE A 109 16.79 -10.24 -4.13
N ARG A 110 16.21 -10.99 -5.08
CA ARG A 110 14.85 -10.79 -5.61
C ARG A 110 13.76 -10.65 -4.53
N ASP A 111 13.95 -11.27 -3.37
CA ASP A 111 12.98 -11.29 -2.28
C ASP A 111 13.13 -10.13 -1.26
N GLN A 112 14.18 -9.32 -1.36
CA GLN A 112 14.35 -8.16 -0.47
C GLN A 112 13.75 -6.87 -1.02
N LEU A 113 13.07 -6.93 -2.16
CA LEU A 113 12.78 -5.75 -2.97
C LEU A 113 11.30 -5.53 -3.27
N SER A 114 10.52 -5.30 -2.21
CA SER A 114 9.32 -4.45 -2.31
C SER A 114 8.93 -3.90 -0.93
N THR A 115 9.77 -3.07 -0.33
CA THR A 115 9.31 -2.26 0.81
C THR A 115 8.73 -0.97 0.27
N TYR A 116 7.42 -0.80 0.42
CA TYR A 116 6.64 0.36 -0.01
C TYR A 116 7.30 1.69 0.40
N HIS A 117 7.41 2.63 -0.55
CA HIS A 117 7.86 4.01 -0.33
C HIS A 117 6.84 4.81 0.52
N LEU A 118 6.72 4.48 1.80
CA LEU A 118 6.24 5.42 2.82
C LEU A 118 7.36 5.55 3.86
N VAL A 119 8.47 6.16 3.45
CA VAL A 119 9.50 6.64 4.39
C VAL A 119 9.52 8.16 4.28
N VAL A 120 8.81 8.83 5.19
CA VAL A 120 9.05 10.23 5.48
C VAL A 120 10.34 10.29 6.31
N THR A 121 11.47 10.63 5.70
CA THR A 121 12.69 10.91 6.45
C THR A 121 12.63 12.32 7.02
N PRO A 122 12.86 12.54 8.34
CA PRO A 122 13.02 13.88 8.88
C PRO A 122 14.25 14.53 8.27
N LYS A 123 14.14 15.78 7.80
CA LYS A 123 15.30 16.58 7.43
C LYS A 123 16.14 16.83 8.68
N TYR A 124 17.38 16.32 8.69
CA TYR A 124 18.39 16.79 9.62
C TYR A 124 18.61 18.30 9.40
N GLN A 125 18.41 19.08 10.46
CA GLN A 125 18.84 20.48 10.53
C GLN A 125 20.37 20.48 10.61
N VAL A 126 21.02 21.14 9.66
CA VAL A 126 22.46 21.39 9.68
C VAL A 126 22.69 22.65 10.51
N ASN A 127 23.47 22.53 11.59
CA ASN A 127 24.07 23.67 12.30
C ASN A 127 25.21 24.27 11.48
#